data_AF-A0A7W9SP20-F1
#
_entry.id   AF-A0A7W9SP20-F1
#
_cell.length_a   1.000
_cell.length_b   1.000
_cell.length_c   1.000
_cell.angle_alpha   90.00
_cell.angle_beta   90.00
_cell.angle_gamma   90.00
#
_symmetry.space_group_name_H-M   'P 1'
#
loop_
_entity.id
_entity.type
_entity.pdbx_description
1 polymer ?
#
loop_
_entity_poly.entity_id
_entity_poly.type
_entity_poly.pdbx_seq_one_letter_code
_entity_poly.pdbx_strand_id
1 'polypeptide(L)'
;MSIYRFGAGLAVVALVSTGAFAQPPGGGFGMMRGNQPLTLATVPAEALGTELKLSPEVQKQIAAIQKKVQDKMQAAMQELRDSGGAGPEAFQELQKKNQENSKKAETEILALLTDDQKKALPEVLKALQLLRTVGIPVQLSSALMLTDVQKKSLAEVAAAVQKDREAKMKEMQEARQNQDQDKMRELMQAMRGNGGVNPKALAILTAEQKAMVEKYIKDHPQPQGRRGGN
;
A
#
# COMPACT_ATOMS: atom_id res chain seq x y z
N MET A 1 65.40 10.27 7.83
CA MET A 1 65.81 11.32 8.78
C MET A 1 65.11 12.63 8.39
N SER A 2 64.80 13.48 9.38
CA SER A 2 63.99 14.72 9.36
C SER A 2 62.47 14.49 9.52
N ILE A 3 61.79 14.65 10.67
CA ILE A 3 61.86 15.49 11.90
C ILE A 3 61.07 16.83 11.81
N TYR A 4 59.98 16.90 12.62
CA TYR A 4 59.14 18.01 13.16
C TYR A 4 58.44 18.98 12.17
N ARG A 5 57.21 19.49 12.42
CA ARG A 5 56.73 20.21 13.62
C ARG A 5 55.20 20.20 13.79
N PHE A 6 54.79 20.16 15.06
CA PHE A 6 53.47 20.47 15.61
C PHE A 6 53.08 21.94 15.35
N GLY A 7 51.80 22.17 15.04
CA GLY A 7 51.16 23.49 15.06
C GLY A 7 49.79 23.38 15.72
N ALA A 8 49.69 23.87 16.96
CA ALA A 8 48.43 23.99 17.69
C ALA A 8 47.71 25.27 17.22
N GLY A 9 46.47 25.11 16.75
CA GLY A 9 45.58 26.21 16.38
C GLY A 9 44.28 26.11 17.17
N LEU A 10 44.16 26.95 18.20
CA LEU A 10 42.99 27.12 19.04
C LEU A 10 42.01 28.05 18.29
N ALA A 11 40.86 27.52 17.86
CA ALA A 11 39.83 28.31 17.17
C ALA A 11 38.56 28.41 18.02
N VAL A 12 38.14 29.66 18.18
CA VAL A 12 37.10 30.17 19.07
C VAL A 12 35.70 29.73 18.63
N VAL A 13 34.90 29.31 19.62
CA VAL A 13 33.48 28.99 19.53
C VAL A 13 32.66 30.28 19.36
N ALA A 14 31.91 30.38 18.27
CA ALA A 14 30.84 31.36 18.10
C ALA A 14 29.50 30.63 18.08
N LEU A 15 28.77 30.72 19.18
CA LEU A 15 27.44 30.15 19.40
C LEU A 15 26.40 31.13 18.83
N VAL A 16 25.90 30.85 17.62
CA VAL A 16 24.75 31.56 17.06
C VAL A 16 23.51 30.70 17.29
N SER A 17 22.73 31.06 18.30
CA SER A 17 21.44 30.45 18.61
C SER A 17 20.36 30.99 17.68
N THR A 18 20.20 30.40 16.49
CA THR A 18 19.00 30.59 15.67
C THR A 18 17.88 29.72 16.22
N GLY A 19 16.78 30.35 16.63
CA GLY A 19 15.60 29.69 17.18
C GLY A 19 15.05 28.62 16.24
N ALA A 20 15.02 27.38 16.73
CA ALA A 20 14.32 26.28 16.09
C ALA A 20 12.82 26.55 16.17
N PHE A 21 12.22 27.02 15.08
CA PHE A 21 10.77 26.98 14.92
C PHE A 21 10.32 25.53 15.00
N ALA A 22 9.54 25.24 16.04
CA ALA A 22 8.83 23.98 16.22
C ALA A 22 7.87 23.78 15.03
N GLN A 23 8.32 23.08 13.99
CA GLN A 23 7.39 22.48 13.04
C GLN A 23 6.68 21.35 13.79
N PRO A 24 5.34 21.39 13.92
CA PRO A 24 4.62 20.26 14.47
C PRO A 24 4.96 19.03 13.61
N PRO A 25 5.25 17.87 14.22
CA PRO A 25 5.61 16.67 13.48
C PRO A 25 4.51 16.39 12.45
N GLY A 26 4.85 16.59 11.17
CA GLY A 26 3.97 16.44 10.02
C GLY A 26 3.52 14.98 9.90
N GLY A 27 2.49 14.64 10.67
CA GLY A 27 1.96 13.29 10.78
C GLY A 27 0.92 13.00 9.70
N GLY A 28 1.13 11.90 8.98
CA GLY A 28 0.06 10.92 8.87
C GLY A 28 -0.63 10.72 7.53
N PHE A 29 -0.22 11.35 6.42
CA PHE A 29 -0.95 11.16 5.15
C PHE A 29 -0.66 9.85 4.39
N GLY A 30 0.33 9.07 4.83
CA GLY A 30 0.73 7.81 4.17
C GLY A 30 0.20 6.52 4.81
N MET A 31 -0.39 6.57 6.01
CA MET A 31 -0.61 5.37 6.82
C MET A 31 -1.96 4.66 6.62
N MET A 32 -2.93 5.27 5.93
CA MET A 32 -4.26 4.68 5.78
C MET A 32 -4.49 3.87 4.49
N ARG A 33 -3.47 3.65 3.66
CA ARG A 33 -3.63 2.90 2.40
C ARG A 33 -3.68 1.37 2.56
N GLY A 34 -3.44 0.87 3.78
CA GLY A 34 -3.19 -0.54 4.07
C GLY A 34 -4.42 -1.48 4.07
N ASN A 35 -5.65 -0.97 4.17
CA ASN A 35 -6.83 -1.82 4.32
C ASN A 35 -8.07 -1.39 3.53
N GLN A 36 -7.90 -0.55 2.50
CA GLN A 36 -9.00 -0.25 1.59
C GLN A 36 -9.42 -1.54 0.87
N PRO A 37 -10.72 -1.90 0.83
CA PRO A 37 -11.17 -3.06 0.07
C PRO A 37 -10.74 -2.90 -1.40
N LEU A 38 -10.39 -4.02 -2.06
CA LEU A 38 -10.20 -4.01 -3.50
C LEU A 38 -11.52 -3.71 -4.19
N THR A 39 -11.48 -2.79 -5.13
CA THR A 39 -12.60 -2.40 -5.99
C THR A 39 -12.23 -2.62 -7.44
N LEU A 40 -13.21 -2.73 -8.34
CA LEU A 40 -12.94 -2.82 -9.79
C LEU A 40 -12.11 -1.63 -10.30
N ALA A 41 -12.26 -0.46 -9.67
CA ALA A 41 -11.51 0.74 -10.01
C ALA A 41 -10.03 0.68 -9.59
N THR A 42 -9.65 -0.24 -8.70
CA THR A 42 -8.30 -0.31 -8.10
C THR A 42 -7.54 -1.60 -8.41
N VAL A 43 -8.24 -2.64 -8.86
CA VAL A 43 -7.61 -3.90 -9.31
C VAL A 43 -7.00 -3.71 -10.70
N PRO A 44 -5.74 -4.13 -10.97
CA PRO A 44 -5.17 -4.05 -12.31
C PRO A 44 -6.03 -4.73 -13.38
N ALA A 45 -6.22 -4.07 -14.53
CA ALA A 45 -7.03 -4.59 -15.64
C ALA A 45 -6.52 -5.95 -16.13
N GLU A 46 -5.20 -6.17 -16.10
CA GLU A 46 -4.56 -7.42 -16.51
C GLU A 46 -4.94 -8.58 -15.57
N ALA A 47 -4.98 -8.31 -14.27
CA ALA A 47 -5.37 -9.30 -13.26
C ALA A 47 -6.84 -9.71 -13.42
N LEU A 48 -7.74 -8.75 -13.66
CA LEU A 48 -9.14 -9.02 -14.03
C LEU A 48 -9.22 -9.78 -15.36
N GLY A 49 -8.39 -9.38 -16.32
CA GLY A 49 -8.32 -9.93 -17.66
C GLY A 49 -8.09 -11.43 -17.70
N THR A 50 -7.10 -11.91 -16.96
CA THR A 50 -6.78 -13.35 -16.89
C THR A 50 -7.87 -14.14 -16.15
N GLU A 51 -8.30 -13.67 -14.98
CA GLU A 51 -9.23 -14.41 -14.12
C GLU A 51 -10.65 -14.47 -14.72
N LEU A 52 -11.11 -13.38 -15.34
CA LEU A 52 -12.44 -13.32 -15.99
C LEU A 52 -12.40 -13.64 -17.49
N LYS A 53 -11.24 -14.01 -18.02
CA LYS A 53 -11.02 -14.31 -19.45
C LYS A 53 -11.54 -13.19 -20.35
N LEU A 54 -11.23 -11.94 -20.01
CA LEU A 54 -11.70 -10.76 -20.74
C LEU A 54 -11.02 -10.66 -22.11
N SER A 55 -11.75 -10.18 -23.12
CA SER A 55 -11.14 -9.87 -24.42
C SER A 55 -10.11 -8.73 -24.29
N PRO A 56 -9.09 -8.66 -25.17
CA PRO A 56 -8.11 -7.58 -25.15
C PRO A 56 -8.75 -6.18 -25.24
N GLU A 57 -9.86 -6.07 -25.98
CA GLU A 57 -10.61 -4.81 -26.12
C GLU A 57 -11.26 -4.38 -24.79
N VAL A 58 -11.91 -5.31 -24.09
CA VAL A 58 -12.53 -5.05 -22.78
C VAL A 58 -11.44 -4.69 -21.76
N GLN A 59 -10.31 -5.40 -21.74
CA GLN A 59 -9.18 -5.07 -20.85
C GLN A 59 -8.67 -3.65 -21.09
N LYS A 60 -8.50 -3.25 -22.36
CA LYS A 60 -8.07 -1.89 -22.73
C LYS A 60 -9.08 -0.83 -22.27
N GLN A 61 -10.38 -1.10 -22.38
CA GLN A 61 -11.42 -0.18 -21.91
C GLN A 61 -11.41 -0.05 -20.38
N ILE A 62 -11.28 -1.17 -19.65
CA ILE A 62 -11.15 -1.16 -18.18
C ILE A 62 -9.92 -0.35 -17.75
N ALA A 63 -8.76 -0.60 -18.37
CA ALA A 63 -7.53 0.15 -18.08
C ALA A 63 -7.70 1.65 -18.32
N ALA A 64 -8.42 2.05 -19.38
CA ALA A 64 -8.71 3.45 -19.66
C ALA A 64 -9.62 4.09 -18.59
N ILE A 65 -10.64 3.37 -18.11
CA ILE A 65 -11.52 3.82 -17.03
C ILE A 65 -10.71 4.02 -15.73
N GLN A 66 -9.89 3.03 -15.36
CA GLN A 66 -9.04 3.08 -14.17
C GLN A 66 -8.04 4.24 -14.23
N LYS A 67 -7.39 4.43 -15.38
CA LYS A 67 -6.49 5.56 -15.61
C LYS A 67 -7.19 6.91 -15.42
N LYS A 68 -8.42 7.07 -15.89
CA LYS A 68 -9.20 8.30 -15.66
C LYS A 68 -9.45 8.57 -14.17
N VAL A 69 -9.74 7.54 -13.38
CA VAL A 69 -9.90 7.68 -11.92
C VAL A 69 -8.58 8.11 -11.28
N GLN A 70 -7.47 7.49 -11.68
CA GLN A 70 -6.14 7.84 -11.19
C GLN A 70 -5.73 9.27 -11.56
N ASP A 71 -5.94 9.68 -12.81
CA ASP A 71 -5.62 11.01 -13.31
C ASP A 71 -6.43 12.08 -12.55
N LYS A 72 -7.73 11.85 -12.31
CA LYS A 72 -8.58 12.73 -11.49
C LYS A 72 -8.09 12.83 -10.05
N MET A 73 -7.72 11.71 -9.43
CA MET A 73 -7.17 11.70 -8.09
C MET A 73 -5.84 12.46 -8.02
N GLN A 74 -4.96 12.27 -9.00
CA GLN A 74 -3.68 12.97 -9.07
C GLN A 74 -3.87 14.47 -9.25
N ALA A 75 -4.76 14.90 -10.15
CA ALA A 75 -5.10 16.30 -10.34
C ALA A 75 -5.66 16.93 -9.07
N ALA A 76 -6.60 16.26 -8.40
CA ALA A 76 -7.19 16.76 -7.17
C ALA A 76 -6.17 16.84 -6.01
N MET A 77 -5.23 15.89 -5.93
CA MET A 77 -4.11 15.94 -4.98
C MET A 77 -3.13 17.07 -5.30
N GLN A 78 -2.90 17.36 -6.59
CA GLN A 78 -2.04 18.46 -7.01
C GLN A 78 -2.68 19.81 -6.67
N GLU A 79 -3.95 20.00 -7.00
CA GLU A 79 -4.73 21.19 -6.63
C GLU A 79 -4.69 21.45 -5.12
N LEU A 80 -4.84 20.39 -4.33
CA LEU A 80 -4.78 20.44 -2.88
C LEU A 80 -3.40 20.82 -2.32
N ARG A 81 -2.33 20.45 -3.04
CA ARG A 81 -0.97 20.85 -2.70
C ARG A 81 -0.71 22.31 -3.07
N ASP A 82 -1.18 22.72 -4.23
CA ASP A 82 -1.00 24.07 -4.78
C ASP A 82 -1.80 25.11 -3.97
N SER A 83 -2.90 24.72 -3.32
CA SER A 83 -3.70 25.57 -2.44
C SER A 83 -3.13 25.80 -1.04
N GLY A 84 -1.88 25.35 -0.77
CA GLY A 84 -1.21 25.55 0.52
C GLY A 84 -1.42 24.40 1.53
N GLY A 85 -1.93 23.26 1.06
CA GLY A 85 -2.16 22.08 1.89
C GLY A 85 -3.60 21.95 2.38
N ALA A 86 -3.99 20.72 2.66
CA ALA A 86 -5.36 20.37 2.99
C ALA A 86 -5.66 20.46 4.48
N GLY A 87 -6.61 21.32 4.84
CA GLY A 87 -7.35 21.12 6.09
C GLY A 87 -8.15 19.80 6.06
N PRO A 88 -8.64 19.32 7.22
CA PRO A 88 -9.46 18.10 7.31
C PRO A 88 -10.67 18.08 6.36
N GLU A 89 -11.29 19.24 6.13
CA GLU A 89 -12.47 19.39 5.26
C GLU A 89 -12.13 19.11 3.79
N ALA A 90 -11.05 19.69 3.28
CA ALA A 90 -10.60 19.46 1.90
C ALA A 90 -10.25 17.99 1.65
N PHE A 91 -9.66 17.32 2.66
CA PHE A 91 -9.46 15.87 2.59
C PHE A 91 -10.75 15.07 2.59
N GLN A 92 -11.74 15.46 3.38
CA GLN A 92 -13.04 14.80 3.38
C GLN A 92 -13.73 14.94 2.02
N GLU A 93 -13.68 16.13 1.41
CA GLU A 93 -14.22 16.37 0.08
C GLU A 93 -13.49 15.55 -0.99
N LEU A 94 -12.16 15.50 -0.93
CA LEU A 94 -11.35 14.65 -1.80
C LEU A 94 -11.74 13.17 -1.68
N GLN A 95 -11.92 12.68 -0.45
CA GLN A 95 -12.37 11.30 -0.23
C GLN A 95 -13.75 11.04 -0.82
N LYS A 96 -14.71 11.95 -0.64
CA LYS A 96 -16.05 11.84 -1.24
C LYS A 96 -15.97 11.81 -2.77
N LYS A 97 -15.26 12.77 -3.37
CA LYS A 97 -15.02 12.82 -4.83
C LYS A 97 -14.37 11.53 -5.34
N ASN A 98 -13.42 10.97 -4.60
CA ASN A 98 -12.79 9.71 -4.96
C ASN A 98 -13.75 8.51 -4.89
N GLN A 99 -14.58 8.44 -3.85
CA GLN A 99 -15.60 7.40 -3.72
C GLN A 99 -16.61 7.49 -4.87
N GLU A 100 -17.06 8.69 -5.22
CA GLU A 100 -17.96 8.89 -6.36
C GLU A 100 -17.33 8.51 -7.69
N ASN A 101 -16.08 8.92 -7.95
CA ASN A 101 -15.34 8.53 -9.15
C ASN A 101 -15.13 7.01 -9.21
N SER A 102 -14.84 6.37 -8.07
CA SER A 102 -14.67 4.92 -7.97
C SER A 102 -15.98 4.19 -8.26
N LYS A 103 -17.10 4.62 -7.69
CA LYS A 103 -18.44 4.07 -7.97
C LYS A 103 -18.83 4.21 -9.44
N LYS A 104 -18.57 5.37 -10.05
CA LYS A 104 -18.82 5.58 -11.48
C LYS A 104 -17.99 4.62 -12.34
N ALA A 105 -16.70 4.50 -12.04
CA ALA A 105 -15.83 3.55 -12.72
C ALA A 105 -16.27 2.10 -12.52
N GLU A 106 -16.70 1.71 -11.32
CA GLU A 106 -17.27 0.37 -11.07
C GLU A 106 -18.49 0.10 -11.96
N THR A 107 -19.43 1.04 -12.05
CA THR A 107 -20.60 0.91 -12.93
C THR A 107 -20.21 0.80 -14.40
N GLU A 108 -19.27 1.63 -14.87
CA GLU A 108 -18.77 1.58 -16.24
C GLU A 108 -18.08 0.24 -16.54
N ILE A 109 -17.24 -0.26 -15.63
CA ILE A 109 -16.56 -1.56 -15.77
C ILE A 109 -17.58 -2.70 -15.78
N LEU A 110 -18.55 -2.70 -14.87
CA LEU A 110 -19.60 -3.74 -14.82
C LEU A 110 -20.42 -3.79 -16.11
N ALA A 111 -20.65 -2.65 -16.77
CA ALA A 111 -21.35 -2.60 -18.04
C ALA A 111 -20.59 -3.27 -19.20
N LEU A 112 -19.27 -3.40 -19.09
CA LEU A 112 -18.42 -4.09 -20.08
C LEU A 112 -18.36 -5.61 -19.88
N LEU A 113 -18.76 -6.10 -18.70
CA LEU A 113 -18.71 -7.51 -18.35
C LEU A 113 -19.97 -8.24 -18.81
N THR A 114 -19.80 -9.49 -19.25
CA THR A 114 -20.91 -10.41 -19.46
C THR A 114 -21.53 -10.84 -18.13
N ASP A 115 -22.73 -11.41 -18.16
CA ASP A 115 -23.41 -11.83 -16.93
C ASP A 115 -22.66 -12.97 -16.21
N ASP A 116 -22.02 -13.87 -16.94
CA ASP A 116 -21.19 -14.93 -16.35
C ASP A 116 -19.92 -14.36 -15.70
N GLN A 117 -19.30 -13.34 -16.32
CA GLN A 117 -18.16 -12.64 -15.72
C GLN A 117 -18.57 -11.87 -14.45
N LYS A 118 -19.74 -11.23 -14.44
CA LYS A 118 -20.29 -10.57 -13.25
C LYS A 118 -20.53 -11.57 -12.11
N LYS A 119 -21.02 -12.77 -12.43
CA LYS A 119 -21.23 -13.85 -11.44
C LYS A 119 -19.90 -14.36 -10.86
N ALA A 120 -18.86 -14.47 -11.68
CA ALA A 120 -17.53 -14.92 -11.23
C ALA A 120 -16.75 -13.83 -10.47
N LEU A 121 -17.09 -12.55 -10.68
CA LEU A 121 -16.35 -11.42 -10.15
C LEU A 121 -16.13 -11.45 -8.61
N PRO A 122 -17.11 -11.77 -7.75
CA PRO A 122 -16.90 -11.80 -6.30
C PRO A 122 -15.80 -12.78 -5.88
N GLU A 123 -15.70 -13.95 -6.52
CA GLU A 123 -14.67 -14.94 -6.23
C GLU A 123 -13.29 -14.46 -6.69
N VAL A 124 -13.21 -13.84 -7.87
CA VAL A 124 -11.99 -13.22 -8.38
C VAL A 124 -11.49 -12.13 -7.44
N LEU A 125 -12.35 -11.21 -7.02
CA LEU A 125 -11.99 -10.15 -6.09
C LEU A 125 -11.52 -10.72 -4.74
N LYS A 126 -12.15 -11.78 -4.25
CA LYS A 126 -11.73 -12.48 -3.03
C LYS A 126 -10.35 -13.10 -3.18
N ALA A 127 -10.06 -13.75 -4.31
CA ALA A 127 -8.75 -14.34 -4.58
C ALA A 127 -7.64 -13.27 -4.63
N LEU A 128 -7.91 -12.14 -5.30
CA LEU A 128 -6.96 -11.02 -5.36
C LEU A 128 -6.77 -10.34 -3.99
N GLN A 129 -7.83 -10.21 -3.20
CA GLN A 129 -7.76 -9.67 -1.84
C GLN A 129 -6.91 -10.56 -0.93
N LEU A 130 -6.98 -11.88 -1.12
CA LEU A 130 -6.15 -12.85 -0.41
C LEU A 130 -4.67 -12.64 -0.73
N LEU A 131 -4.29 -12.46 -2.00
CA LEU A 131 -2.90 -12.15 -2.39
C LEU A 131 -2.40 -10.89 -1.70
N ARG A 132 -3.19 -9.81 -1.76
CA ARG A 132 -2.85 -8.55 -1.09
C ARG A 132 -2.70 -8.72 0.42
N THR A 133 -3.57 -9.51 1.05
CA THR A 133 -3.56 -9.73 2.51
C THR A 133 -2.25 -10.39 2.97
N VAL A 134 -1.71 -11.29 2.16
CA VAL A 134 -0.43 -11.96 2.45
C VAL A 134 0.79 -11.25 1.87
N GLY A 135 0.60 -10.03 1.33
CA GLY A 135 1.68 -9.20 0.78
C GLY A 135 2.16 -9.60 -0.62
N ILE A 136 1.47 -10.50 -1.31
CA ILE A 136 1.78 -10.84 -2.71
C ILE A 136 1.19 -9.76 -3.63
N PRO A 137 1.97 -9.17 -4.55
CA PRO A 137 1.47 -8.21 -5.52
C PRO A 137 0.36 -8.80 -6.40
N VAL A 138 -0.78 -8.12 -6.48
CA VAL A 138 -1.93 -8.58 -7.29
C VAL A 138 -1.64 -8.61 -8.78
N GLN A 139 -0.64 -7.86 -9.25
CA GLN A 139 -0.15 -7.86 -10.64
C GLN A 139 0.42 -9.23 -11.05
N LEU A 140 0.83 -10.03 -10.07
CA LEU A 140 1.37 -11.36 -10.32
C LEU A 140 0.29 -12.46 -10.32
N SER A 141 -0.99 -12.14 -10.08
CA SER A 141 -2.03 -13.17 -9.94
C SER A 141 -2.10 -14.12 -11.14
N SER A 142 -1.98 -13.57 -12.35
CA SER A 142 -1.98 -14.32 -13.61
C SER A 142 -0.69 -15.10 -13.82
N ALA A 143 0.47 -14.48 -13.59
CA ALA A 143 1.78 -15.08 -13.78
C ALA A 143 2.06 -16.21 -12.78
N LEU A 144 1.51 -16.12 -11.57
CA LEU A 144 1.70 -17.13 -10.55
C LEU A 144 0.94 -18.42 -10.83
N MET A 145 -0.15 -18.39 -11.60
CA MET A 145 -0.96 -19.57 -11.93
C MET A 145 -1.23 -20.47 -10.70
N LEU A 146 -1.70 -19.85 -9.61
CA LEU A 146 -1.85 -20.54 -8.33
C LEU A 146 -2.84 -21.71 -8.44
N THR A 147 -2.43 -22.88 -7.96
CA THR A 147 -3.31 -24.04 -7.91
C THR A 147 -4.37 -23.89 -6.81
N ASP A 148 -5.46 -24.66 -6.88
CA ASP A 148 -6.52 -24.61 -5.86
C ASP A 148 -5.99 -24.94 -4.47
N VAL A 149 -5.03 -25.88 -4.39
CA VAL A 149 -4.35 -26.23 -3.14
C VAL A 149 -3.59 -25.02 -2.59
N GLN A 150 -2.83 -24.30 -3.43
CA GLN A 150 -2.11 -23.09 -3.02
C GLN A 150 -3.06 -21.98 -2.60
N LYS A 151 -4.13 -21.73 -3.36
CA LYS A 151 -5.16 -20.73 -3.01
C LYS A 151 -5.77 -21.03 -1.64
N LYS A 152 -6.09 -22.29 -1.35
CA LYS A 152 -6.61 -22.71 -0.04
C LYS A 152 -5.61 -22.47 1.09
N SER A 153 -4.36 -22.88 0.95
CA SER A 153 -3.33 -22.65 1.97
C SER A 153 -3.05 -21.15 2.17
N LEU A 154 -3.06 -20.35 1.10
CA LEU A 154 -2.91 -18.89 1.22
C LEU A 154 -4.12 -18.26 1.94
N ALA A 155 -5.32 -18.82 1.81
CA ALA A 155 -6.50 -18.36 2.53
C ALA A 155 -6.35 -18.57 4.04
N GLU A 156 -5.78 -19.71 4.46
CA GLU A 156 -5.48 -20.00 5.86
C GLU A 156 -4.44 -19.01 6.43
N VAL A 157 -3.37 -18.73 5.66
CA VAL A 157 -2.39 -17.71 6.04
C VAL A 157 -3.02 -16.32 6.12
N ALA A 158 -3.87 -15.94 5.16
CA ALA A 158 -4.57 -14.68 5.15
C ALA A 158 -5.50 -14.53 6.38
N ALA A 159 -6.23 -15.58 6.75
CA ALA A 159 -7.09 -15.58 7.94
C ALA A 159 -6.28 -15.43 9.22
N ALA A 160 -5.11 -16.07 9.32
CA ALA A 160 -4.20 -15.89 10.46
C ALA A 160 -3.65 -14.45 10.54
N VAL A 161 -3.28 -13.86 9.39
CA VAL A 161 -2.82 -12.46 9.31
C VAL A 161 -3.93 -11.49 9.72
N GLN A 162 -5.17 -11.74 9.30
CA GLN A 162 -6.32 -10.90 9.69
C GLN A 162 -6.55 -10.97 11.21
N LYS A 163 -6.57 -12.16 11.80
CA LYS A 163 -6.71 -12.33 13.26
C LYS A 163 -5.58 -11.66 14.05
N ASP A 164 -4.34 -11.81 13.62
CA ASP A 164 -3.18 -11.14 14.23
C ASP A 164 -3.31 -9.61 14.16
N ARG A 165 -3.77 -9.09 13.02
CA ARG A 165 -4.03 -7.66 12.84
C ARG A 165 -5.16 -7.17 13.74
N GLU A 166 -6.26 -7.91 13.86
CA GLU A 166 -7.38 -7.58 14.75
C GLU A 166 -6.94 -7.55 16.22
N ALA A 167 -6.18 -8.55 16.67
CA ALA A 167 -5.63 -8.60 18.02
C ALA A 167 -4.73 -7.39 18.30
N LYS A 168 -3.79 -7.08 17.38
CA LYS A 168 -2.92 -5.91 17.50
C LYS A 168 -3.68 -4.58 17.49
N MET A 169 -4.75 -4.48 16.70
CA MET A 169 -5.61 -3.30 16.69
C MET A 169 -6.35 -3.12 18.03
N LYS A 170 -6.79 -4.21 18.66
CA LYS A 170 -7.38 -4.18 20.00
C LYS A 170 -6.36 -3.76 21.06
N GLU A 171 -5.19 -4.38 21.07
CA GLU A 171 -4.09 -4.00 21.98
C GLU A 171 -3.68 -2.54 21.79
N MET A 172 -3.69 -2.05 20.54
CA MET A 172 -3.41 -0.65 20.24
C MET A 172 -4.47 0.29 20.81
N GLN A 173 -5.75 -0.09 20.74
CA GLN A 173 -6.84 0.68 21.33
C GLN A 173 -6.73 0.73 22.85
N GLU A 174 -6.40 -0.39 23.49
CA GLU A 174 -6.17 -0.49 24.94
C GLU A 174 -4.96 0.35 25.37
N ALA A 175 -3.83 0.24 24.67
CA ALA A 175 -2.65 1.07 24.92
C ALA A 175 -2.94 2.56 24.80
N ARG A 176 -3.79 2.95 23.83
CA ARG A 176 -4.23 4.34 23.67
C ARG A 176 -5.09 4.82 24.85
N GLN A 177 -5.99 3.98 25.35
CA GLN A 177 -6.82 4.30 26.53
C GLN A 177 -5.97 4.45 27.80
N ASN A 178 -4.95 3.61 27.94
CA ASN A 178 -4.02 3.62 29.07
C ASN A 178 -2.89 4.65 28.94
N GLN A 179 -2.87 5.44 27.85
CA GLN A 179 -1.80 6.40 27.53
C GLN A 179 -0.39 5.75 27.48
N ASP A 180 -0.32 4.45 27.19
CA ASP A 180 0.93 3.69 27.11
C ASP A 180 1.60 3.92 25.75
N GLN A 181 2.47 4.93 25.70
CA GLN A 181 3.17 5.32 24.48
C GLN A 181 4.22 4.30 24.03
N ASP A 182 4.83 3.56 24.97
CA ASP A 182 5.85 2.57 24.65
C ASP A 182 5.21 1.35 23.98
N LYS A 183 4.10 0.85 24.54
CA LYS A 183 3.33 -0.22 23.91
C LYS A 183 2.78 0.21 22.55
N MET A 184 2.31 1.45 22.43
CA MET A 184 1.86 2.00 21.15
C MET A 184 2.99 2.03 20.11
N ARG A 185 4.21 2.41 20.51
CA ARG A 185 5.39 2.41 19.64
C ARG A 185 5.77 1.00 19.21
N GLU A 186 5.78 0.04 20.13
CA GLU A 186 6.04 -1.37 19.87
C GLU A 186 5.03 -1.94 18.87
N LEU A 187 3.74 -1.77 19.12
CA LEU A 187 2.66 -2.23 18.24
C LEU A 187 2.73 -1.58 16.86
N MET A 188 3.05 -0.29 16.79
CA MET A 188 3.26 0.40 15.52
C MET A 188 4.45 -0.15 14.75
N GLN A 189 5.55 -0.52 15.43
CA GLN A 189 6.69 -1.18 14.78
C GLN A 189 6.32 -2.59 14.30
N ALA A 190 5.61 -3.36 15.12
CA ALA A 190 5.16 -4.71 14.79
C ALA A 190 4.18 -4.71 13.59
N MET A 191 3.35 -3.67 13.44
CA MET A 191 2.48 -3.53 12.27
C MET A 191 3.23 -3.04 11.02
N ARG A 192 4.24 -2.17 11.17
CA ARG A 192 5.08 -1.71 10.04
C ARG A 192 5.98 -2.81 9.49
N GLY A 193 6.49 -3.70 10.34
CA GLY A 193 7.38 -4.81 9.96
C GLY A 193 6.75 -5.82 8.98
N ASN A 194 5.42 -5.82 8.85
CA ASN A 194 4.68 -6.68 7.93
C ASN A 194 4.46 -6.09 6.53
N GLY A 195 5.19 -5.03 6.14
CA GLY A 195 5.08 -4.44 4.80
C GLY A 195 5.59 -5.34 3.66
N GLY A 196 6.31 -6.41 3.97
CA GLY A 196 6.80 -7.40 3.01
C GLY A 196 5.81 -8.57 2.79
N VAL A 197 6.18 -9.48 1.89
CA VAL A 197 5.43 -10.72 1.69
C VAL A 197 5.51 -11.58 2.95
N ASN A 198 4.39 -12.16 3.35
CA ASN A 198 4.36 -13.06 4.49
C ASN A 198 5.23 -14.31 4.19
N PRO A 199 6.20 -14.67 5.05
CA PRO A 199 7.09 -15.81 4.80
C PRO A 199 6.35 -17.15 4.71
N LYS A 200 5.24 -17.31 5.44
CA LYS A 200 4.38 -18.51 5.34
C LYS A 200 3.66 -18.56 3.98
N ALA A 201 3.29 -17.41 3.42
CA ALA A 201 2.71 -17.35 2.09
C ALA A 201 3.75 -17.68 1.01
N LEU A 202 4.98 -17.15 1.13
CA LEU A 202 6.07 -17.56 0.24
C LEU A 202 6.30 -19.06 0.31
N ALA A 203 6.32 -19.67 1.50
CA ALA A 203 6.56 -21.11 1.65
C ALA A 203 5.58 -22.01 0.88
N ILE A 204 4.35 -21.55 0.62
CA ILE A 204 3.32 -22.25 -0.17
C ILE A 204 3.61 -22.20 -1.68
N LEU A 205 4.34 -21.18 -2.12
CA LEU A 205 4.70 -21.01 -3.53
C LEU A 205 5.81 -21.97 -3.96
N THR A 206 5.82 -22.34 -5.24
CA THR A 206 6.93 -23.05 -5.87
C THR A 206 8.17 -22.16 -5.93
N ALA A 207 9.34 -22.75 -6.19
CA ALA A 207 10.58 -21.98 -6.32
C ALA A 207 10.50 -20.90 -7.42
N GLU A 208 9.90 -21.24 -8.56
CA GLU A 208 9.70 -20.31 -9.68
C GLU A 208 8.76 -19.15 -9.32
N GLN A 209 7.63 -19.46 -8.68
CA GLN A 209 6.68 -18.47 -8.18
C GLN A 209 7.32 -17.52 -7.16
N LYS A 210 8.12 -18.03 -6.21
CA LYS A 210 8.88 -17.21 -5.26
C LYS A 210 9.82 -16.24 -5.99
N ALA A 211 10.58 -16.74 -6.96
CA ALA A 211 11.51 -15.93 -7.73
C ALA A 211 10.79 -14.80 -8.49
N MET A 212 9.60 -15.06 -9.03
CA MET A 212 8.78 -14.02 -9.66
C MET A 212 8.35 -12.94 -8.66
N VAL A 213 7.90 -13.33 -7.46
CA VAL A 213 7.49 -12.40 -6.39
C VAL A 213 8.67 -11.55 -5.92
N GLU A 214 9.82 -12.17 -5.64
CA GLU A 214 11.04 -11.49 -5.19
C GLU A 214 11.56 -10.51 -6.24
N LYS A 215 11.61 -10.94 -7.51
CA LYS A 215 12.01 -10.08 -8.63
C LYS A 215 11.08 -8.87 -8.73
N TYR A 216 9.76 -9.09 -8.68
CA TYR A 216 8.80 -7.99 -8.76
C TYR A 216 9.00 -6.97 -7.64
N ILE A 217 9.21 -7.42 -6.40
CA ILE A 217 9.43 -6.54 -5.24
C ILE A 217 10.74 -5.76 -5.38
N LYS A 218 11.79 -6.42 -5.88
CA LYS A 218 13.08 -5.78 -6.14
C LYS A 218 12.96 -4.70 -7.22
N ASP A 219 12.22 -4.98 -8.29
CA ASP A 219 12.05 -4.07 -9.42
C ASP A 219 11.04 -2.94 -9.10
N HIS A 220 10.14 -3.16 -8.13
CA HIS A 220 9.15 -2.19 -7.67
C HIS A 220 9.32 -1.95 -6.17
N PRO A 221 10.45 -1.35 -5.73
CA PRO A 221 10.67 -1.08 -4.33
C PRO A 221 9.53 -0.20 -3.84
N GLN A 222 8.79 -0.67 -2.82
CA GLN A 222 7.81 0.20 -2.19
C GLN A 222 8.54 1.46 -1.73
N PRO A 223 7.95 2.65 -1.91
CA PRO A 223 8.54 3.88 -1.42
C PRO A 223 8.65 3.73 0.10
N GLN A 224 9.82 3.29 0.56
CA GLN A 224 10.18 3.25 1.97
C GLN A 224 10.09 4.70 2.38
N GLY A 225 9.01 5.05 3.09
CA GLY A 225 8.64 6.44 3.33
C GLY A 225 9.89 7.19 3.73
N ARG A 226 10.30 8.17 2.90
CA ARG A 226 11.56 8.90 3.01
C ARG A 226 11.83 9.14 4.49
N ARG A 227 12.69 8.33 5.08
CA ARG A 227 13.10 8.46 6.47
C ARG A 227 13.94 9.72 6.42
N GLY A 228 13.38 10.84 6.89
CA GLY A 228 13.99 12.17 6.76
C GLY A 228 15.47 12.07 7.10
N GLY A 229 16.31 12.24 6.09
CA GLY A 229 17.76 12.30 6.25
C GLY A 229 18.11 13.69 6.78
N ASN A 230 18.90 13.68 7.86
CA ASN A 230 19.52 14.79 8.59
C ASN A 230 19.56 16.16 7.92
#